data_AF-A0A7S3TFR1-F1
#
_entry.id   AF-A0A7S3TFR1-F1
#
_cell.length_a   1.000
_cell.length_b   1.000
_cell.length_c   1.000
_cell.angle_alpha   90.00
_cell.angle_beta   90.00
_cell.angle_gamma   90.00
#
_symmetry.space_group_name_H-M   'P 1'
#
loop_
_entity.id
_entity.type
_entity.pdbx_description
1 polymer ?
#
loop_
_entity_poly.entity_id
_entity_poly.type
_entity_poly.pdbx_seq_one_letter_code
_entity_poly.pdbx_strand_id
1 'polypeptide(L)'
;KKTLMQTDLEKLERQELSDARQVEKTLLKRFAIEEKKAKDNANAQEKAQKVQINKEEKEAKAKIDEQLKKDISQIEAQEKAEIEAAKKAEQTEKQAAVNTARSARADATSEAARVAAAERAEAATITAVEKAERAIIAAKDKSLMKTKAALQKAEQAKVQASEAAEAAKEAAADQAEKARALAIERAELADREVIEQEEATERKVVEAVEAIEKSELFEENAALVKTRAIIVAVW
;
A
#
# COMPACT_ATOMS: atom_id res chain seq x y z
N LYS A 1 59.55 33.17 -27.19
CA LYS A 1 58.42 32.22 -27.01
C LYS A 1 58.89 30.88 -27.57
N LYS A 2 58.94 29.82 -26.76
CA LYS A 2 59.25 28.47 -27.25
C LYS A 2 58.05 27.99 -28.05
N THR A 3 58.20 27.85 -29.36
CA THR A 3 57.23 27.16 -30.21
C THR A 3 57.31 25.68 -29.84
N LEU A 4 56.21 25.10 -29.37
CA LEU A 4 56.11 23.65 -29.23
C LEU A 4 56.19 23.04 -30.63
N MET A 5 57.00 22.00 -30.81
CA MET A 5 57.03 21.28 -32.08
C MET A 5 55.75 20.47 -32.25
N GLN A 6 55.32 20.26 -33.49
CA GLN A 6 54.11 19.50 -33.88
C GLN A 6 53.98 18.17 -33.11
N THR A 7 55.09 17.48 -32.90
CA THR A 7 55.18 16.21 -32.17
C THR A 7 54.97 16.28 -30.66
N ASP A 8 55.21 17.44 -30.02
CA ASP A 8 54.94 17.64 -28.59
C ASP A 8 53.47 18.04 -28.35
N LEU A 9 52.83 18.69 -29.35
CA LEU A 9 51.41 19.02 -29.35
C LEU A 9 50.54 17.80 -29.67
N GLU A 10 50.89 16.97 -30.65
CA GLU A 10 50.20 15.70 -30.93
C GLU A 10 50.19 14.77 -29.70
N LYS A 11 51.25 14.81 -28.87
CA LYS A 11 51.29 14.06 -27.61
C LYS A 11 50.33 14.64 -26.57
N LEU A 12 50.26 15.97 -26.48
CA LEU A 12 49.37 16.68 -25.57
C LEU A 12 47.89 16.44 -25.94
N GLU A 13 47.57 16.45 -27.23
CA GLU A 13 46.24 16.13 -27.77
C GLU A 13 45.84 14.68 -27.51
N ARG A 14 46.73 13.73 -27.78
CA ARG A 14 46.49 12.31 -27.46
C ARG A 14 46.27 12.11 -25.98
N GLN A 15 46.95 12.89 -25.14
CA GLN A 15 46.82 12.83 -23.70
C GLN A 15 45.48 13.44 -23.24
N GLU A 16 45.08 14.61 -23.75
CA GLU A 16 43.79 15.23 -23.43
C GLU A 16 42.60 14.38 -23.89
N LEU A 17 42.64 13.82 -25.11
CA LEU A 17 41.62 12.89 -25.59
C LEU A 17 41.58 11.58 -24.79
N SER A 18 42.75 11.07 -24.37
CA SER A 18 42.84 9.88 -23.52
C SER A 18 42.26 10.15 -22.12
N ASP A 19 42.59 11.28 -21.52
CA ASP A 19 42.12 11.67 -20.19
C ASP A 19 40.60 11.93 -20.21
N ALA A 20 40.08 12.59 -21.26
CA ALA A 20 38.64 12.79 -21.46
C ALA A 20 37.87 11.45 -21.55
N ARG A 21 38.34 10.51 -22.37
CA ARG A 21 37.77 9.14 -22.47
C ARG A 21 37.83 8.36 -21.16
N GLN A 22 38.85 8.59 -20.35
CA GLN A 22 39.00 7.93 -19.06
C GLN A 22 38.03 8.51 -18.00
N VAL A 23 37.81 9.83 -18.02
CA VAL A 23 36.80 10.51 -17.20
C VAL A 23 35.40 10.05 -17.59
N GLU A 24 35.08 10.02 -18.89
CA GLU A 24 33.83 9.52 -19.46
C GLU A 24 33.50 8.10 -18.97
N LYS A 25 34.43 7.16 -19.18
CA LYS A 25 34.28 5.77 -18.73
C LYS A 25 34.08 5.66 -17.22
N THR A 26 34.62 6.59 -16.45
CA THR A 26 34.44 6.63 -14.99
C THR A 26 33.08 7.22 -14.61
N LEU A 27 32.62 8.25 -15.32
CA LEU A 27 31.30 8.87 -15.12
C LEU A 27 30.17 7.92 -15.49
N LEU A 28 30.19 7.31 -16.69
CA LEU A 28 29.19 6.34 -17.14
C LEU A 28 29.06 5.16 -16.15
N LYS A 29 30.19 4.65 -15.65
CA LYS A 29 30.20 3.60 -14.62
C LYS A 29 29.56 4.07 -13.31
N ARG A 30 29.81 5.30 -12.89
CA ARG A 30 29.21 5.87 -11.66
C ARG A 30 27.70 6.02 -11.82
N PHE A 31 27.23 6.55 -12.95
CA PHE A 31 25.81 6.72 -13.22
C PHE A 31 25.07 5.38 -13.27
N ALA A 32 25.61 4.37 -13.96
CA ALA A 32 25.04 3.02 -13.97
C ALA A 32 24.96 2.40 -12.56
N ILE A 33 25.96 2.64 -11.70
CA ILE A 33 25.96 2.19 -10.31
C ILE A 33 24.90 2.94 -9.49
N GLU A 34 24.77 4.25 -9.67
CA GLU A 34 23.78 5.08 -8.97
C GLU A 34 22.34 4.74 -9.38
N GLU A 35 22.10 4.56 -10.68
CA GLU A 35 20.81 4.11 -11.22
C GLU A 35 20.43 2.76 -10.61
N LYS A 36 21.36 1.79 -10.64
CA LYS A 36 21.12 0.46 -10.06
C LYS A 36 20.82 0.56 -8.56
N LYS A 37 21.59 1.34 -7.80
CA LYS A 37 21.34 1.56 -6.37
C LYS A 37 19.97 2.19 -6.11
N ALA A 38 19.57 3.17 -6.93
CA ALA A 38 18.26 3.81 -6.80
C ALA A 38 17.11 2.82 -7.09
N LYS A 39 17.24 2.00 -8.14
CA LYS A 39 16.29 0.92 -8.45
C LYS A 39 16.21 -0.13 -7.33
N ASP A 40 17.36 -0.57 -6.82
CA ASP A 40 17.43 -1.55 -5.73
C ASP A 40 16.79 -0.99 -4.44
N ASN A 41 17.04 0.29 -4.12
CA ASN A 41 16.40 0.97 -3.00
C ASN A 41 14.88 1.07 -3.17
N ALA A 42 14.39 1.44 -4.36
CA ALA A 42 12.96 1.50 -4.66
C ALA A 42 12.29 0.11 -4.48
N ASN A 43 12.93 -0.95 -4.98
CA ASN A 43 12.47 -2.33 -4.81
C ASN A 43 12.42 -2.76 -3.34
N ALA A 44 13.45 -2.41 -2.57
CA ALA A 44 13.53 -2.73 -1.16
C ALA A 44 12.45 -1.99 -0.35
N GLN A 45 12.21 -0.73 -0.66
CA GLN A 45 11.15 0.07 -0.04
C GLN A 45 9.75 -0.45 -0.37
N GLU A 46 9.47 -0.76 -1.64
CA GLU A 46 8.19 -1.37 -2.06
C GLU A 46 7.93 -2.67 -1.28
N LYS A 47 8.95 -3.55 -1.21
CA LYS A 47 8.84 -4.82 -0.50
C LYS A 47 8.59 -4.63 0.99
N ALA A 48 9.32 -3.71 1.63
CA ALA A 48 9.13 -3.39 3.04
C ALA A 48 7.73 -2.84 3.33
N GLN A 49 7.23 -1.93 2.49
CA GLN A 49 5.88 -1.38 2.59
C GLN A 49 4.83 -2.49 2.43
N LYS A 50 4.94 -3.35 1.41
CA LYS A 50 4.00 -4.47 1.20
C LYS A 50 3.96 -5.43 2.39
N VAL A 51 5.11 -5.72 3.02
CA VAL A 51 5.17 -6.54 4.24
C VAL A 51 4.43 -5.86 5.40
N GLN A 52 4.65 -4.56 5.60
CA GLN A 52 3.97 -3.81 6.64
C GLN A 52 2.45 -3.75 6.41
N ILE A 53 2.01 -3.48 5.18
CA ILE A 53 0.59 -3.47 4.82
C ILE A 53 -0.06 -4.83 5.06
N ASN A 54 0.59 -5.92 4.69
CA ASN A 54 0.09 -7.28 4.96
C ASN A 54 -0.02 -7.58 6.46
N LYS A 55 0.88 -7.03 7.28
CA LYS A 55 0.83 -7.16 8.73
C LYS A 55 -0.36 -6.39 9.30
N GLU A 56 -0.53 -5.14 8.89
CA GLU A 56 -1.65 -4.28 9.30
C GLU A 56 -3.01 -4.87 8.88
N GLU A 57 -3.12 -5.41 7.67
CA GLU A 57 -4.32 -6.12 7.19
C GLU A 57 -4.68 -7.30 8.10
N LYS A 58 -3.69 -8.12 8.47
CA LYS A 58 -3.88 -9.25 9.38
C LYS A 58 -4.31 -8.80 10.77
N GLU A 59 -3.68 -7.77 11.31
CA GLU A 59 -4.02 -7.20 12.62
C GLU A 59 -5.44 -6.61 12.62
N ALA A 60 -5.83 -5.93 11.55
CA ALA A 60 -7.19 -5.41 11.38
C ALA A 60 -8.22 -6.54 11.34
N LYS A 61 -7.99 -7.60 10.55
CA LYS A 61 -8.86 -8.79 10.48
C LYS A 61 -8.98 -9.49 11.84
N ALA A 62 -7.87 -9.61 12.58
CA ALA A 62 -7.86 -10.19 13.92
C ALA A 62 -8.70 -9.37 14.92
N LYS A 63 -8.60 -8.04 14.89
CA LYS A 63 -9.44 -7.15 15.72
C LYS A 63 -10.92 -7.28 15.40
N ILE A 64 -11.26 -7.41 14.12
CA ILE A 64 -12.64 -7.65 13.67
C ILE A 64 -13.16 -8.99 14.24
N ASP A 65 -12.35 -10.04 14.18
CA ASP A 65 -12.71 -11.36 14.73
C ASP A 65 -12.87 -11.34 16.26
N GLU A 66 -12.01 -10.61 16.97
CA GLU A 66 -12.12 -10.43 18.41
C GLU A 66 -13.42 -9.70 18.77
N GLN A 67 -13.75 -8.63 18.03
CA GLN A 67 -14.98 -7.88 18.26
C GLN A 67 -16.22 -8.73 17.96
N LEU A 68 -16.22 -9.49 16.86
CA LEU A 68 -17.32 -10.40 16.51
C LEU A 68 -17.55 -11.44 17.62
N LYS A 69 -16.49 -12.00 18.20
CA LYS A 69 -16.61 -12.93 19.34
C LYS A 69 -17.27 -12.27 20.56
N LYS A 70 -16.89 -11.03 20.88
CA LYS A 70 -17.51 -10.26 21.97
C LYS A 70 -18.99 -10.01 21.71
N ASP A 71 -19.33 -9.58 20.49
CA ASP A 71 -20.71 -9.29 20.10
C ASP A 71 -21.58 -10.55 20.18
N ILE A 72 -21.12 -11.69 19.64
CA ILE A 72 -21.83 -12.97 19.73
C ILE A 72 -22.02 -13.40 21.19
N SER A 73 -20.97 -13.31 22.02
CA SER A 73 -21.06 -13.67 23.43
C SER A 73 -22.09 -12.81 24.19
N GLN A 74 -22.16 -11.51 23.90
CA GLN A 74 -23.16 -10.62 24.47
C GLN A 74 -24.58 -10.97 24.00
N ILE A 75 -24.75 -11.31 22.72
CA ILE A 75 -26.05 -11.72 22.16
C ILE A 75 -26.54 -13.01 22.85
N GLU A 76 -25.68 -14.02 22.99
CA GLU A 76 -26.01 -15.27 23.67
C GLU A 76 -26.35 -15.06 25.16
N ALA A 77 -25.63 -14.16 25.83
CA ALA A 77 -25.92 -13.82 27.22
C ALA A 77 -27.30 -13.14 27.36
N GLN A 78 -27.64 -12.23 26.44
CA GLN A 78 -28.95 -11.59 26.39
C GLN A 78 -30.06 -12.61 26.11
N GLU A 79 -29.87 -13.51 25.14
CA GLU A 79 -30.83 -14.58 24.83
C GLU A 79 -31.11 -15.44 26.07
N LYS A 80 -30.06 -15.89 26.76
CA LYS A 80 -30.20 -16.69 27.99
C LYS A 80 -30.98 -15.95 29.07
N ALA A 81 -30.69 -14.67 29.28
CA ALA A 81 -31.40 -13.85 30.26
C ALA A 81 -32.90 -13.65 29.90
N GLU A 82 -33.21 -13.41 28.63
CA GLU A 82 -34.59 -13.28 28.14
C GLU A 82 -35.36 -14.62 28.29
N ILE A 83 -34.73 -15.76 27.98
CA ILE A 83 -35.31 -17.10 28.17
C ILE A 83 -35.55 -17.40 29.65
N GLU A 84 -34.59 -17.08 30.52
CA GLU A 84 -34.75 -17.29 31.97
C GLU A 84 -35.87 -16.43 32.55
N ALA A 85 -35.99 -15.18 32.10
CA ALA A 85 -37.08 -14.30 32.49
C ALA A 85 -38.45 -14.86 32.06
N ALA A 86 -38.55 -15.39 30.83
CA ALA A 86 -39.77 -16.03 30.34
C ALA A 86 -40.17 -17.26 31.19
N LYS A 87 -39.21 -18.12 31.54
CA LYS A 87 -39.45 -19.29 32.41
C LYS A 87 -39.86 -18.91 33.83
N LYS A 88 -39.25 -17.87 34.40
CA LYS A 88 -39.64 -17.36 35.73
C LYS A 88 -41.05 -16.78 35.72
N ALA A 89 -41.42 -16.06 34.66
CA ALA A 89 -42.77 -15.55 34.47
C ALA A 89 -43.79 -16.71 34.36
N GLU A 90 -43.49 -17.73 33.55
CA GLU A 90 -44.29 -18.96 33.44
C GLU A 90 -44.56 -19.60 34.80
N GLN A 91 -43.50 -19.84 35.58
CA GLN A 91 -43.62 -20.48 36.89
C GLN A 91 -44.46 -19.64 37.85
N THR A 92 -44.29 -18.31 37.82
CA THR A 92 -45.06 -17.38 38.66
C THR A 92 -46.54 -17.38 38.28
N GLU A 93 -46.86 -17.33 36.99
CA GLU A 93 -48.24 -17.35 36.48
C GLU A 93 -48.92 -18.70 36.77
N LYS A 94 -48.21 -19.82 36.59
CA LYS A 94 -48.68 -21.17 36.97
C LYS A 94 -49.00 -21.26 38.46
N GLN A 95 -48.09 -20.79 39.31
CA GLN A 95 -48.31 -20.83 40.76
C GLN A 95 -49.51 -19.96 41.16
N ALA A 96 -49.68 -18.79 40.53
CA ALA A 96 -50.83 -17.92 40.75
C ALA A 96 -52.15 -18.59 40.33
N ALA A 97 -52.18 -19.27 39.17
CA ALA A 97 -53.32 -20.03 38.70
C ALA A 97 -53.72 -21.15 39.68
N VAL A 98 -52.74 -21.93 40.15
CA VAL A 98 -52.95 -23.01 41.13
C VAL A 98 -53.47 -22.46 42.45
N ASN A 99 -52.89 -21.37 42.96
CA ASN A 99 -53.34 -20.74 44.20
C ASN A 99 -54.78 -20.22 44.07
N THR A 100 -55.11 -19.59 42.94
CA THR A 100 -56.46 -19.09 42.66
C THR A 100 -57.49 -20.21 42.61
N ALA A 101 -57.18 -21.34 41.95
CA ALA A 101 -58.06 -22.51 41.97
C ALA A 101 -58.19 -23.13 43.35
N ARG A 102 -57.09 -23.20 44.13
CA ARG A 102 -57.13 -23.74 45.48
C ARG A 102 -58.08 -22.95 46.37
N SER A 103 -58.01 -21.62 46.34
CA SER A 103 -58.94 -20.75 47.05
C SER A 103 -60.37 -20.90 46.53
N ALA A 104 -60.59 -20.82 45.22
CA ALA A 104 -61.93 -20.94 44.63
C ALA A 104 -62.59 -22.30 44.90
N ARG A 105 -61.82 -23.40 44.97
CA ARG A 105 -62.34 -24.73 45.35
C ARG A 105 -62.71 -24.82 46.83
N ALA A 106 -61.95 -24.14 47.70
CA ALA A 106 -62.26 -24.10 49.14
C ALA A 106 -63.56 -23.34 49.41
N ASP A 107 -63.82 -22.28 48.64
CA ASP A 107 -65.02 -21.44 48.76
C ASP A 107 -66.25 -21.99 48.00
N ALA A 108 -66.04 -23.01 47.15
CA ALA A 108 -67.10 -23.60 46.32
C ALA A 108 -68.07 -24.45 47.13
N THR A 109 -69.36 -24.13 47.02
CA THR A 109 -70.47 -24.80 47.72
C THR A 109 -71.05 -26.00 46.96
N SER A 110 -70.62 -26.24 45.72
CA SER A 110 -71.08 -27.34 44.88
C SER A 110 -69.92 -27.99 44.12
N GLU A 111 -70.11 -29.26 43.73
CA GLU A 111 -69.12 -29.98 42.92
C GLU A 111 -68.92 -29.32 41.55
N ALA A 112 -70.00 -28.84 40.93
CA ALA A 112 -69.91 -28.09 39.67
C ALA A 112 -69.04 -26.84 39.80
N ALA A 113 -69.11 -26.11 40.92
CA ALA A 113 -68.26 -24.94 41.17
C ALA A 113 -66.78 -25.32 41.40
N ARG A 114 -66.52 -26.47 42.04
CA ARG A 114 -65.15 -27.00 42.21
C ARG A 114 -64.52 -27.42 40.89
N VAL A 115 -65.30 -28.07 40.01
CA VAL A 115 -64.87 -28.44 38.66
C VAL A 115 -64.59 -27.19 37.82
N ALA A 116 -65.49 -26.21 37.81
CA ALA A 116 -65.26 -24.97 37.06
C ALA A 116 -64.01 -24.20 37.55
N ALA A 117 -63.71 -24.22 38.85
CA ALA A 117 -62.48 -23.64 39.40
C ALA A 117 -61.22 -24.41 38.93
N ALA A 118 -61.31 -25.73 38.80
CA ALA A 118 -60.24 -26.57 38.25
C ALA A 118 -59.92 -26.21 36.80
N GLU A 119 -60.95 -26.19 35.95
CA GLU A 119 -60.82 -25.94 34.51
C GLU A 119 -60.25 -24.55 34.23
N ARG A 120 -60.64 -23.53 35.01
CA ARG A 120 -60.07 -22.18 34.89
C ARG A 120 -58.58 -22.14 35.21
N ALA A 121 -58.11 -22.86 36.23
CA ALA A 121 -56.68 -22.90 36.54
C ALA A 121 -55.90 -23.71 35.51
N GLU A 122 -56.48 -24.78 34.96
CA GLU A 122 -55.87 -25.51 33.86
C GLU A 122 -55.73 -24.62 32.62
N ALA A 123 -56.78 -23.91 32.22
CA ALA A 123 -56.74 -22.94 31.12
C ALA A 123 -55.71 -21.82 31.36
N ALA A 124 -55.64 -21.28 32.59
CA ALA A 124 -54.63 -20.27 32.96
C ALA A 124 -53.21 -20.83 32.93
N THR A 125 -53.01 -22.09 33.34
CA THR A 125 -51.72 -22.80 33.27
C THR A 125 -51.28 -22.98 31.82
N ILE A 126 -52.20 -23.42 30.94
CA ILE A 126 -51.93 -23.57 29.49
C ILE A 126 -51.55 -22.21 28.90
N THR A 127 -52.32 -21.16 29.21
CA THR A 127 -52.03 -19.80 28.73
C THR A 127 -50.65 -19.31 29.16
N ALA A 128 -50.25 -19.57 30.42
CA ALA A 128 -48.93 -19.21 30.93
C ALA A 128 -47.80 -19.94 30.18
N VAL A 129 -47.99 -21.24 29.86
CA VAL A 129 -47.04 -22.02 29.04
C VAL A 129 -46.92 -21.43 27.66
N GLU A 130 -48.02 -21.23 26.94
CA GLU A 130 -48.01 -20.71 25.57
C GLU A 130 -47.36 -19.33 25.49
N LYS A 131 -47.61 -18.47 26.49
CA LYS A 131 -46.97 -17.15 26.58
C LYS A 131 -45.47 -17.26 26.77
N ALA A 132 -45.00 -18.17 27.62
CA ALA A 132 -43.59 -18.42 27.84
C ALA A 132 -42.91 -18.99 26.60
N GLU A 133 -43.53 -19.96 25.92
CA GLU A 133 -43.02 -20.53 24.68
C GLU A 133 -42.87 -19.47 23.57
N ARG A 134 -43.89 -18.61 23.39
CA ARG A 134 -43.82 -17.49 22.44
C ARG A 134 -42.69 -16.52 22.79
N ALA A 135 -42.51 -16.19 24.07
CA ALA A 135 -41.43 -15.31 24.51
C ALA A 135 -40.05 -15.94 24.29
N ILE A 136 -39.90 -17.25 24.52
CA ILE A 136 -38.66 -17.99 24.25
C ILE A 136 -38.34 -18.01 22.75
N ILE A 137 -39.34 -18.27 21.90
CA ILE A 137 -39.16 -18.24 20.43
C ILE A 137 -38.74 -16.84 19.99
N ALA A 138 -39.42 -15.79 20.48
CA ALA A 138 -39.08 -14.41 20.14
C ALA A 138 -37.66 -14.02 20.58
N ALA A 139 -37.20 -14.46 21.76
CA ALA A 139 -35.83 -14.25 22.22
C ALA A 139 -34.80 -14.92 21.30
N LYS A 140 -35.06 -16.16 20.88
CA LYS A 140 -34.20 -16.91 19.94
C LYS A 140 -34.16 -16.25 18.56
N ASP A 141 -35.29 -15.85 18.01
CA ASP A 141 -35.36 -15.21 16.70
C ASP A 141 -34.63 -13.86 16.71
N LYS A 142 -34.80 -13.08 17.78
CA LYS A 142 -34.07 -11.82 18.00
C LYS A 142 -32.57 -12.05 18.10
N SER A 143 -32.13 -13.08 18.84
CA SER A 143 -30.73 -13.48 18.94
C SER A 143 -30.16 -13.87 17.58
N LEU A 144 -30.85 -14.72 16.83
CA LEU A 144 -30.46 -15.16 15.49
C LEU A 144 -30.30 -13.97 14.52
N MET A 145 -31.25 -13.03 14.53
CA MET A 145 -31.18 -11.82 13.70
C MET A 145 -29.98 -10.94 14.06
N LYS A 146 -29.73 -10.73 15.36
CA LYS A 146 -28.56 -9.96 15.82
C LYS A 146 -27.25 -10.65 15.44
N THR A 147 -27.16 -11.97 15.60
CA THR A 147 -25.97 -12.75 15.24
C THR A 147 -25.69 -12.67 13.74
N LYS A 148 -26.72 -12.82 12.89
CA LYS A 148 -26.58 -12.64 11.44
C LYS A 148 -26.10 -11.23 11.07
N ALA A 149 -26.67 -10.20 11.70
CA ALA A 149 -26.25 -8.82 11.46
C ALA A 149 -24.79 -8.57 11.91
N ALA A 150 -24.38 -9.11 13.05
CA ALA A 150 -23.00 -9.01 13.54
C ALA A 150 -22.01 -9.71 12.57
N LEU A 151 -22.36 -10.90 12.08
CA LEU A 151 -21.57 -11.62 11.07
C LEU A 151 -21.42 -10.82 9.78
N GLN A 152 -22.52 -10.31 9.23
CA GLN A 152 -22.51 -9.51 8.00
C GLN A 152 -21.66 -8.24 8.16
N LYS A 153 -21.78 -7.56 9.30
CA LYS A 153 -20.98 -6.38 9.60
C LYS A 153 -19.48 -6.72 9.69
N ALA A 154 -19.14 -7.83 10.33
CA ALA A 154 -17.75 -8.29 10.43
C ALA A 154 -17.19 -8.68 9.05
N GLU A 155 -17.97 -9.34 8.20
CA GLU A 155 -17.59 -9.68 6.84
C GLU A 155 -17.34 -8.43 5.99
N GLN A 156 -18.26 -7.46 6.01
CA GLN A 156 -18.07 -6.18 5.33
C GLN A 156 -16.81 -5.45 5.79
N ALA A 157 -16.56 -5.43 7.11
CA ALA A 157 -15.34 -4.81 7.66
C ALA A 157 -14.07 -5.53 7.19
N LYS A 158 -14.09 -6.87 7.04
CA LYS A 158 -12.95 -7.64 6.52
C LYS A 158 -12.70 -7.39 5.04
N VAL A 159 -13.76 -7.23 4.25
CA VAL A 159 -13.67 -6.85 2.83
C VAL A 159 -13.02 -5.47 2.73
N GLN A 160 -13.55 -4.48 3.45
CA GLN A 160 -13.00 -3.11 3.46
C GLN A 160 -11.53 -3.06 3.92
N ALA A 161 -11.16 -3.85 4.94
CA ALA A 161 -9.77 -3.96 5.38
C ALA A 161 -8.86 -4.56 4.28
N SER A 162 -9.38 -5.48 3.47
CA SER A 162 -8.65 -6.07 2.34
C SER A 162 -8.50 -5.08 1.19
N GLU A 163 -9.58 -4.38 0.83
CA GLU A 163 -9.58 -3.35 -0.21
C GLU A 163 -8.63 -2.19 0.14
N ALA A 164 -8.65 -1.74 1.39
CA ALA A 164 -7.71 -0.71 1.86
C ALA A 164 -6.25 -1.17 1.78
N ALA A 165 -5.99 -2.44 2.13
CA ALA A 165 -4.65 -3.02 2.01
C ALA A 165 -4.22 -3.18 0.55
N GLU A 166 -5.13 -3.51 -0.36
CA GLU A 166 -4.84 -3.60 -1.79
C GLU A 166 -4.54 -2.23 -2.40
N ALA A 167 -5.37 -1.22 -2.13
CA ALA A 167 -5.12 0.16 -2.55
C ALA A 167 -3.78 0.71 -2.02
N ALA A 168 -3.42 0.38 -0.78
CA ALA A 168 -2.13 0.76 -0.23
C ALA A 168 -0.95 0.04 -0.91
N LYS A 169 -1.11 -1.23 -1.33
CA LYS A 169 -0.09 -1.98 -2.08
C LYS A 169 0.10 -1.41 -3.48
N GLU A 170 -0.99 -1.00 -4.13
CA GLU A 170 -0.96 -0.34 -5.44
C GLU A 170 -0.26 1.01 -5.34
N ALA A 171 -0.64 1.85 -4.37
CA ALA A 171 0.03 3.14 -4.14
C ALA A 171 1.53 2.99 -3.83
N ALA A 172 1.93 1.95 -3.08
CA ALA A 172 3.32 1.63 -2.82
C ALA A 172 4.08 1.22 -4.10
N ALA A 173 3.42 0.45 -4.98
CA ALA A 173 3.98 0.05 -6.27
C ALA A 173 4.15 1.27 -7.20
N ASP A 174 3.16 2.15 -7.28
CA ASP A 174 3.22 3.38 -8.07
C ASP A 174 4.36 4.30 -7.62
N GLN A 175 4.56 4.44 -6.31
CA GLN A 175 5.67 5.22 -5.75
C GLN A 175 7.03 4.61 -6.13
N ALA A 176 7.15 3.28 -6.05
CA ALA A 176 8.37 2.58 -6.44
C ALA A 176 8.62 2.70 -7.95
N GLU A 177 7.58 2.62 -8.78
CA GLU A 177 7.68 2.83 -10.23
C GLU A 177 8.15 4.23 -10.57
N LYS A 178 7.57 5.27 -9.95
CA LYS A 178 8.03 6.66 -10.11
C LYS A 178 9.49 6.82 -9.71
N ALA A 179 9.91 6.22 -8.60
CA ALA A 179 11.31 6.27 -8.17
C ALA A 179 12.26 5.57 -9.16
N ARG A 180 11.84 4.43 -9.75
CA ARG A 180 12.59 3.76 -10.82
C ARG A 180 12.67 4.61 -12.08
N ALA A 181 11.56 5.23 -12.49
CA ALA A 181 11.51 6.09 -13.67
C ALA A 181 12.43 7.31 -13.53
N LEU A 182 12.41 7.98 -12.38
CA LEU A 182 13.32 9.09 -12.08
C LEU A 182 14.79 8.66 -12.08
N ALA A 183 15.09 7.45 -11.62
CA ALA A 183 16.45 6.91 -11.67
C ALA A 183 16.93 6.71 -13.11
N ILE A 184 16.05 6.22 -14.00
CA ILE A 184 16.34 6.04 -15.42
C ILE A 184 16.52 7.39 -16.11
N GLU A 185 15.59 8.33 -15.92
CA GLU A 185 15.67 9.67 -16.51
C GLU A 185 16.96 10.39 -16.11
N ARG A 186 17.37 10.26 -14.85
CA ARG A 186 18.62 10.83 -14.36
C ARG A 186 19.86 10.19 -15.01
N ALA A 187 19.83 8.89 -15.28
CA ALA A 187 20.89 8.22 -16.00
C ALA A 187 20.95 8.67 -17.46
N GLU A 188 19.80 8.78 -18.14
CA GLU A 188 19.73 9.27 -19.52
C GLU A 188 20.19 10.73 -19.67
N LEU A 189 19.83 11.60 -18.72
CA LEU A 189 20.33 12.99 -18.70
C LEU A 189 21.85 13.03 -18.55
N ALA A 190 22.38 12.20 -17.64
CA ALA A 190 23.81 12.12 -17.43
C ALA A 190 24.56 11.60 -18.68
N ASP A 191 24.00 10.62 -19.39
CA ASP A 191 24.56 10.13 -20.66
C ASP A 191 24.57 11.23 -21.72
N ARG A 192 23.51 12.06 -21.82
CA ARG A 192 23.47 13.20 -22.74
C ARG A 192 24.49 14.28 -22.40
N GLU A 193 24.64 14.62 -21.12
CA GLU A 193 25.65 15.59 -20.68
C GLU A 193 27.08 15.14 -21.03
N VAL A 194 27.36 13.84 -20.94
CA VAL A 194 28.63 13.27 -21.36
C VAL A 194 28.85 13.44 -22.87
N ILE A 195 27.85 13.11 -23.70
CA ILE A 195 27.93 13.28 -25.16
C ILE A 195 28.13 14.76 -25.55
N GLU A 196 27.43 15.69 -24.90
CA GLU A 196 27.60 17.12 -25.15
C GLU A 196 29.02 17.62 -24.81
N GLN A 197 29.61 17.09 -23.72
CA GLN A 197 30.99 17.40 -23.36
C GLN A 197 32.00 16.82 -24.37
N GLU A 198 31.72 15.64 -24.92
CA GLU A 198 32.51 15.04 -26.00
C GLU A 198 32.47 15.91 -27.26
N GLU A 199 31.28 16.24 -27.75
CA GLU A 199 31.12 17.08 -28.94
C GLU A 199 31.80 18.45 -28.75
N ALA A 200 31.69 19.05 -27.56
CA ALA A 200 32.35 20.32 -27.25
C ALA A 200 33.87 20.20 -27.24
N THR A 201 34.41 19.06 -26.78
CA THR A 201 35.86 18.80 -26.77
C THR A 201 36.36 18.55 -28.20
N GLU A 202 35.63 17.76 -29.00
CA GLU A 202 35.94 17.53 -30.41
C GLU A 202 35.96 18.84 -31.21
N ARG A 203 34.97 19.72 -31.02
CA ARG A 203 34.95 21.04 -31.67
C ARG A 203 36.18 21.87 -31.32
N LYS A 204 36.59 21.89 -30.05
CA LYS A 204 37.81 22.59 -29.62
C LYS A 204 39.07 22.03 -30.27
N VAL A 205 39.15 20.70 -30.41
CA VAL A 205 40.27 20.05 -31.11
C VAL A 205 40.27 20.44 -32.58
N VAL A 206 39.13 20.40 -33.27
CA VAL A 206 39.02 20.81 -34.68
C VAL A 206 39.39 22.28 -34.87
N GLU A 207 38.85 23.19 -34.04
CA GLU A 207 39.18 24.62 -34.10
C GLU A 207 40.67 24.89 -33.86
N ALA A 208 41.30 24.15 -32.93
CA ALA A 208 42.73 24.23 -32.68
C ALA A 208 43.54 23.78 -33.92
N VAL A 209 43.15 22.66 -34.54
CA VAL A 209 43.79 22.17 -35.78
C VAL A 209 43.66 23.19 -36.92
N GLU A 210 42.47 23.72 -37.16
CA GLU A 210 42.25 24.74 -38.20
C GLU A 210 43.07 26.02 -37.97
N ALA A 211 43.16 26.48 -36.71
CA ALA A 211 43.97 27.64 -36.37
C ALA A 211 45.46 27.40 -36.60
N ILE A 212 45.93 26.17 -36.37
CA ILE A 212 47.32 25.77 -36.60
C ILE A 212 47.60 25.68 -38.10
N GLU A 213 46.81 24.95 -38.88
CA GLU A 213 46.98 24.86 -40.35
C GLU A 213 47.03 26.26 -40.97
N LYS A 214 46.16 27.15 -40.52
CA LYS A 214 46.17 28.55 -40.96
C LYS A 214 47.46 29.27 -40.58
N SER A 215 47.98 29.06 -39.37
CA SER A 215 49.24 29.66 -38.92
C SER A 215 50.46 29.12 -39.69
N GLU A 216 50.50 27.82 -39.97
CA GLU A 216 51.56 27.18 -40.76
C GLU A 216 51.55 27.68 -42.21
N LEU A 217 50.36 27.80 -42.82
CA LEU A 217 50.22 28.38 -44.16
C LEU A 217 50.67 29.86 -44.22
N PHE A 218 50.51 30.62 -43.13
CA PHE A 218 51.04 31.98 -43.05
C PHE A 218 52.57 32.00 -42.92
N GLU A 219 53.15 31.10 -42.12
CA GLU A 219 54.60 30.97 -41.98
C GLU A 219 55.26 30.49 -43.29
N GLU A 220 54.67 29.51 -43.96
CA GLU A 220 55.14 29.00 -45.25
C GLU A 220 55.03 30.09 -46.33
N ASN A 221 53.92 30.82 -46.42
CA ASN A 221 53.82 31.97 -47.33
C ASN A 221 54.87 33.04 -47.04
N ALA A 222 55.13 33.36 -45.76
CA ALA A 222 56.16 34.31 -45.40
C ALA A 222 57.56 33.84 -45.83
N ALA A 223 57.84 32.53 -45.70
CA ALA A 223 59.08 31.93 -46.19
C ALA A 223 59.17 31.97 -47.72
N LEU A 224 58.10 31.65 -48.44
CA LEU A 224 58.04 31.72 -49.91
C LEU A 224 58.21 33.15 -50.43
N VAL A 225 57.62 34.15 -49.78
CA VAL A 225 57.78 35.57 -50.12
C VAL A 225 59.25 36.00 -49.93
N LYS A 226 59.90 35.59 -48.83
CA LYS A 226 61.33 35.85 -48.62
C LYS A 226 62.18 35.18 -49.70
N THR A 227 61.92 33.92 -50.01
CA THR A 227 62.64 33.18 -51.05
C THR A 227 62.44 33.82 -52.42
N ARG A 228 61.21 34.25 -52.75
CA ARG A 228 60.91 35.01 -53.98
C ARG A 228 61.70 36.33 -54.02
N ALA A 229 61.76 37.08 -52.92
CA ALA A 229 62.51 38.32 -52.85
C ALA A 229 64.01 38.10 -53.10
N ILE A 230 64.58 37.00 -52.58
CA ILE A 230 65.97 36.60 -52.84
C ILE A 230 66.16 36.27 -54.32
N ILE A 231 65.29 35.45 -54.92
CA ILE A 231 65.40 35.07 -56.34
C ILE A 231 65.29 36.30 -57.25
N VAL A 232 64.34 37.20 -56.98
CA VAL A 232 64.16 38.45 -57.75
C VAL A 232 65.35 39.40 -57.59
N ALA A 233 66.05 39.39 -56.46
CA ALA A 233 67.25 40.22 -56.25
C ALA A 233 68.53 39.64 -56.90
N VAL A 234 68.49 38.37 -57.31
CA VAL A 234 69.63 37.65 -57.94
C VAL A 234 69.51 37.66 -59.47
N TRP A 235 68.39 38.13 -60.03
CA TRP A 235 68.15 38.35 -61.46
C TRP A 235 68.18 39.85 -61.79
#